data_AF-A0A1A8IPS8-F1
#
_entry.id   AF-A0A1A8IPS8-F1
#
_cell.length_a   1.000
_cell.length_b   1.000
_cell.length_c   1.000
_cell.angle_alpha   90.00
_cell.angle_beta   90.00
_cell.angle_gamma   90.00
#
_symmetry.space_group_name_H-M   'P 1'
#
loop_
_entity.id
_entity.type
_entity.pdbx_description
1 polymer ?
#
loop_
_entity_poly.entity_id
_entity_poly.type
_entity_poly.pdbx_seq_one_letter_code
_entity_poly.pdbx_strand_id
1 'polypeptide(L)'
;DLDGLLVFVSLVDILVSIASAGGNRILGMLRVLRLLRTLRPLRVISRAPGLKLVVETLITSLRPIGNIVLICCAFFIVFGILGVQLFKGKFFHCEGLHVRNITNKTECLQAGYRWVRRKYNFDNLGQALMSLFVLSCKDGWVSIMYDGLDAVGVDQQPIRNNNPWMLLFFISFLLIVSFFVLNMFVGVVVENFHKCRQQQEEEEARLREEKRQKRLEKRRRRALEKPYYADYSPLRRSIHTLCTSNYLDLFITIIIF
;
A
#
# COMPACT_ATOMS: atom_id res chain seq x y z
N ASP A 1 16.70 4.59 0.03
CA ASP A 1 17.24 4.35 1.38
C ASP A 1 16.74 5.35 2.40
N LEU A 2 16.25 4.86 3.54
CA LEU A 2 15.78 5.67 4.68
C LEU A 2 16.89 6.61 5.18
N ASP A 3 18.15 6.17 5.06
CA ASP A 3 19.33 6.95 5.39
C ASP A 3 19.53 8.14 4.43
N GLY A 4 19.18 8.01 3.14
CA GLY A 4 19.23 9.11 2.19
C GLY A 4 18.21 10.21 2.51
N LEU A 5 17.00 9.83 2.91
CA LEU A 5 15.97 10.77 3.39
C LEU A 5 16.42 11.51 4.66
N LEU A 6 17.10 10.80 5.57
CA LEU A 6 17.61 11.34 6.83
C LEU A 6 18.75 12.34 6.62
N VAL A 7 19.64 12.05 5.68
CA VAL A 7 20.69 12.96 5.24
C VAL A 7 20.08 14.20 4.59
N PHE A 8 19.09 14.04 3.71
CA PHE A 8 18.40 15.16 3.07
C PHE A 8 17.71 16.09 4.08
N VAL A 9 16.94 15.54 5.03
CA VAL A 9 16.29 16.35 6.09
C VAL A 9 17.32 17.08 6.95
N SER A 10 18.46 16.45 7.22
CA SER A 10 19.53 17.06 8.02
C SER A 10 20.27 18.17 7.26
N LEU A 11 20.52 17.99 5.95
CA LEU A 11 21.08 19.02 5.08
C LEU A 11 20.16 20.23 4.94
N VAL A 12 18.85 19.99 4.80
CA VAL A 12 17.83 21.05 4.75
C VAL A 12 17.78 21.83 6.07
N ASP A 13 17.84 21.18 7.24
CA ASP A 13 17.86 21.87 8.54
C ASP A 13 19.13 22.74 8.72
N ILE A 14 20.28 22.28 8.22
CA ILE A 14 21.55 23.04 8.23
C ILE A 14 21.46 24.26 7.31
N LEU A 15 21.04 24.07 6.05
CA LEU A 15 20.84 25.14 5.07
C LEU A 15 19.87 26.22 5.59
N VAL A 16 18.76 25.79 6.20
CA VAL A 16 17.74 26.69 6.78
C VAL A 16 18.29 27.46 7.98
N SER A 17 19.12 26.82 8.81
CA SER A 17 19.75 27.48 9.96
C SER A 17 20.72 28.57 9.52
N ILE A 18 21.53 28.32 8.49
CA ILE A 18 22.48 29.28 7.90
C ILE A 18 21.73 30.42 7.20
N ALA A 19 20.72 30.11 6.37
CA ALA A 19 19.94 31.11 5.65
C ALA A 19 19.12 32.02 6.57
N SER A 20 18.70 31.52 7.75
CA SER A 20 17.93 32.31 8.72
C SER A 20 18.73 33.39 9.46
N ALA A 21 20.05 33.41 9.30
CA ALA A 21 20.92 34.49 9.80
C ALA A 21 20.94 35.74 8.89
N GLY A 22 20.47 35.61 7.63
CA GLY A 22 20.32 36.73 6.69
C GLY A 22 18.90 37.30 6.71
N GLY A 23 18.74 38.53 7.17
CA GLY A 23 17.45 39.20 7.45
C GLY A 23 16.55 39.57 6.27
N ASN A 24 16.34 38.68 5.29
CA ASN A 24 15.43 38.93 4.16
C ASN A 24 14.07 38.23 4.31
N ARG A 25 13.04 38.73 3.60
CA ARG A 25 11.61 38.32 3.65
C ARG A 25 11.33 36.81 3.44
N ILE A 26 12.34 36.02 3.11
CA ILE A 26 12.37 34.55 3.05
C ILE A 26 12.11 33.92 4.45
N LEU A 27 12.25 34.69 5.53
CA LEU A 27 12.03 34.27 6.92
C LEU A 27 10.67 33.61 7.21
N GLY A 28 9.59 33.95 6.48
CA GLY A 28 8.28 33.32 6.67
C GLY A 28 8.25 31.84 6.26
N MET A 29 8.86 31.51 5.13
CA MET A 29 8.98 30.14 4.61
C MET A 29 10.01 29.33 5.42
N LEU A 30 11.09 29.98 5.90
CA LEU A 30 12.08 29.36 6.78
C LEU A 30 11.50 28.97 8.16
N ARG A 31 10.44 29.65 8.64
CA ARG A 31 9.72 29.25 9.88
C ARG A 31 9.00 27.91 9.73
N VAL A 32 8.39 27.65 8.58
CA VAL A 32 7.74 26.35 8.30
C VAL A 32 8.80 25.25 8.23
N LEU A 33 9.98 25.53 7.69
CA LEU A 33 11.09 24.57 7.65
C LEU A 33 11.66 24.24 9.04
N ARG A 34 11.42 25.07 10.08
CA ARG A 34 11.70 24.69 11.47
C ARG A 34 10.78 23.57 11.97
N LEU A 35 9.60 23.37 11.37
CA LEU A 35 8.75 22.21 11.66
C LEU A 35 9.42 20.90 11.22
N LEU A 36 10.36 20.91 10.26
CA LEU A 36 11.12 19.69 9.92
C LEU A 36 11.94 19.16 11.10
N ARG A 37 12.23 20.00 12.11
CA ARG A 37 12.84 19.54 13.37
C ARG A 37 11.91 18.64 14.19
N THR A 38 10.59 18.68 13.99
CA THR A 38 9.66 17.72 14.61
C THR A 38 9.79 16.32 13.99
N LEU A 39 10.48 16.18 12.85
CA LEU A 39 10.81 14.89 12.23
C LEU A 39 12.05 14.21 12.84
N ARG A 40 12.72 14.82 13.84
CA ARG A 40 13.84 14.20 14.57
C ARG A 40 13.54 12.80 15.13
N PRO A 41 12.33 12.46 15.60
CA PRO A 41 11.97 11.10 16.00
C PRO A 41 12.05 10.07 14.86
N LEU A 42 11.99 10.47 13.58
CA LEU A 42 12.26 9.53 12.47
C LEU A 42 13.71 9.04 12.47
N ARG A 43 14.65 9.76 13.10
CA ARG A 43 16.02 9.26 13.34
C ARG A 43 16.06 8.10 14.34
N VAL A 44 15.00 7.92 15.13
CA VAL A 44 14.88 6.76 16.04
C VAL A 44 14.52 5.50 15.25
N ILE A 45 13.83 5.62 14.11
CA ILE A 45 13.51 4.49 13.24
C ILE A 45 14.78 3.81 12.71
N SER A 46 15.82 4.58 12.36
CA SER A 46 17.10 4.00 11.92
C SER A 46 17.96 3.45 13.06
N ARG A 47 17.75 3.93 14.31
CA ARG A 47 18.48 3.46 15.50
C ARG A 47 17.84 2.24 16.17
N ALA A 48 16.53 2.10 16.07
CA ALA A 48 15.79 0.98 16.65
C ALA A 48 15.52 -0.10 15.58
N PRO A 49 16.22 -1.25 15.61
CA PRO A 49 16.12 -2.26 14.56
C PRO A 49 14.69 -2.83 14.42
N GLY A 50 13.93 -2.92 15.51
CA GLY A 50 12.53 -3.35 15.48
C GLY A 50 11.61 -2.41 14.71
N LEU A 51 11.76 -1.09 14.87
CA LEU A 51 10.94 -0.11 14.16
C LEU A 51 11.33 0.03 12.69
N LYS A 52 12.62 -0.11 12.39
CA LYS A 52 13.14 -0.19 11.01
C LYS A 52 12.48 -1.34 10.24
N LEU A 53 12.43 -2.53 10.83
CA LEU A 53 11.82 -3.71 10.22
C LEU A 53 10.33 -3.49 9.90
N VAL A 54 9.58 -2.88 10.80
CA VAL A 54 8.15 -2.58 10.59
C VAL A 54 7.95 -1.60 9.43
N VAL A 55 8.74 -0.52 9.37
CA VAL A 55 8.62 0.47 8.28
C VAL A 55 9.04 -0.14 6.94
N GLU A 56 10.11 -0.92 6.91
CA GLU A 56 10.60 -1.59 5.71
C GLU A 56 9.61 -2.62 5.17
N THR A 57 8.97 -3.40 6.05
CA THR A 57 7.91 -4.35 5.67
C THR A 57 6.65 -3.62 5.16
N LEU A 58 6.27 -2.49 5.76
CA LEU A 58 5.16 -1.65 5.27
C LEU A 58 5.44 -1.10 3.87
N ILE A 59 6.62 -0.52 3.63
CA ILE A 59 7.00 0.03 2.32
C ILE A 59 7.04 -1.07 1.26
N THR A 60 7.60 -2.23 1.61
CA THR A 60 7.66 -3.40 0.71
C THR A 60 6.26 -3.92 0.38
N SER A 61 5.33 -3.85 1.33
CA SER A 61 3.93 -4.25 1.14
C SER A 61 3.09 -3.23 0.35
N LEU A 62 3.49 -1.95 0.32
CA LEU A 62 2.80 -0.90 -0.46
C LEU A 62 3.12 -0.97 -1.96
N ARG A 63 4.31 -1.45 -2.35
CA ARG A 63 4.74 -1.54 -3.75
C ARG A 63 3.75 -2.29 -4.66
N PRO A 64 3.24 -3.49 -4.33
CA PRO A 64 2.26 -4.18 -5.17
C PRO A 64 0.91 -3.45 -5.27
N ILE A 65 0.58 -2.62 -4.27
CA ILE A 65 -0.69 -1.90 -4.18
C ILE A 65 -0.69 -0.60 -5.01
N GLY A 66 0.49 -0.10 -5.39
CA GLY A 66 0.67 1.19 -6.04
C GLY A 66 -0.19 1.40 -7.29
N ASN A 67 -0.38 0.36 -8.10
CA ASN A 67 -1.18 0.44 -9.32
C ASN A 67 -2.66 0.73 -9.02
N ILE A 68 -3.24 0.06 -8.01
CA ILE A 68 -4.64 0.25 -7.61
C ILE A 68 -4.83 1.64 -7.00
N VAL A 69 -3.88 2.09 -6.17
CA VAL A 69 -3.91 3.43 -5.56
C VAL A 69 -3.85 4.52 -6.62
N LEU A 70 -3.01 4.36 -7.65
CA LEU A 70 -2.92 5.34 -8.73
C LEU A 70 -4.23 5.47 -9.52
N ILE A 71 -4.88 4.33 -9.81
CA ILE A 71 -6.21 4.32 -10.44
C ILE A 71 -7.24 5.00 -9.51
N CYS A 72 -7.25 4.67 -8.23
CA CYS A 72 -8.13 5.29 -7.24
C CYS A 72 -7.93 6.81 -7.16
N CYS A 73 -6.69 7.29 -7.14
CA CYS A 73 -6.37 8.72 -7.18
C CYS A 73 -6.90 9.41 -8.44
N ALA A 74 -6.81 8.77 -9.61
CA ALA A 74 -7.38 9.31 -10.84
C ALA A 74 -8.91 9.46 -10.74
N PHE A 75 -9.61 8.47 -10.20
CA PHE A 75 -11.06 8.56 -9.94
C PHE A 75 -11.40 9.68 -8.96
N PHE A 76 -10.61 9.86 -7.89
CA PHE A 76 -10.79 10.97 -6.95
C PHE A 76 -10.66 12.33 -7.63
N ILE A 77 -9.72 12.49 -8.57
CA ILE A 77 -9.58 13.73 -9.33
C ILE A 77 -10.78 13.95 -10.24
N VAL A 78 -11.25 12.93 -10.96
CA VAL A 78 -12.44 13.02 -11.82
C VAL A 78 -13.67 13.44 -11.01
N PHE A 79 -13.96 12.75 -9.91
CA PHE A 79 -15.06 13.10 -9.01
C PHE A 79 -14.85 14.46 -8.33
N GLY A 80 -13.61 14.85 -8.07
CA GLY A 80 -13.26 16.16 -7.51
C GLY A 80 -13.63 17.28 -8.48
N ILE A 81 -13.25 17.15 -9.75
CA ILE A 81 -13.60 18.11 -10.80
C ILE A 81 -15.12 18.15 -11.00
N LEU A 82 -15.79 17.00 -11.09
CA LEU A 82 -17.25 16.93 -11.20
C LEU A 82 -17.94 17.60 -10.01
N GLY A 83 -17.49 17.33 -8.78
CA GLY A 83 -18.03 17.95 -7.58
C GLY A 83 -17.86 19.47 -7.57
N VAL A 84 -16.72 19.98 -8.04
CA VAL A 84 -16.52 21.43 -8.21
C VAL A 84 -17.52 22.01 -9.21
N GLN A 85 -17.75 21.35 -10.35
CA GLN A 85 -18.73 21.84 -11.34
C GLN A 85 -20.16 21.86 -10.79
N LEU A 86 -20.54 20.87 -9.97
CA LEU A 86 -21.89 20.75 -9.43
C LEU A 86 -22.17 21.70 -8.26
N PHE A 87 -21.19 21.88 -7.37
CA PHE A 87 -21.44 22.46 -6.04
C PHE A 87 -20.60 23.69 -5.68
N LYS A 88 -19.74 24.18 -6.57
CA LYS A 88 -18.95 25.39 -6.32
C LYS A 88 -19.86 26.57 -5.92
N GLY A 89 -19.55 27.19 -4.78
CA GLY A 89 -20.28 28.32 -4.23
C GLY A 89 -21.61 28.00 -3.56
N LYS A 90 -22.04 26.72 -3.53
CA LYS A 90 -23.36 26.32 -2.97
C LYS A 90 -23.29 25.84 -1.52
N PHE A 91 -22.09 25.50 -1.01
CA PHE A 91 -21.87 25.02 0.37
C PHE A 91 -21.74 26.16 1.39
N PHE A 92 -22.67 27.12 1.33
CA PHE A 92 -22.77 28.21 2.30
C PHE A 92 -24.12 28.17 3.01
N HIS A 93 -24.15 28.70 4.22
CA HIS A 93 -25.38 28.80 5.00
C HIS A 93 -25.31 30.02 5.92
N CYS A 94 -26.48 30.54 6.28
CA CYS A 94 -26.61 31.57 7.30
C CYS A 94 -26.50 30.94 8.70
N GLU A 95 -25.64 31.51 9.55
CA GLU A 95 -25.46 31.16 10.95
C GLU A 95 -26.07 32.28 11.82
N GLY A 96 -27.16 31.96 12.55
CA GLY A 96 -27.92 32.89 13.38
C GLY A 96 -29.07 32.21 14.13
N LEU A 97 -29.80 32.97 14.97
CA LEU A 97 -30.89 32.44 15.81
C LEU A 97 -32.16 32.11 15.00
N HIS A 98 -32.63 33.04 14.16
CA HIS A 98 -33.90 32.92 13.43
C HIS A 98 -33.68 32.84 11.91
N VAL A 99 -33.04 31.76 11.44
CA VAL A 99 -32.68 31.56 10.03
C VAL A 99 -33.79 30.96 9.14
N ARG A 100 -34.97 30.66 9.69
CA ARG A 100 -36.06 29.98 8.95
C ARG A 100 -36.68 30.82 7.82
N ASN A 101 -36.68 32.15 7.96
CA ASN A 101 -37.28 33.07 6.99
C ASN A 101 -36.24 33.69 6.04
N ILE A 102 -34.99 33.23 6.09
CA ILE A 102 -33.89 33.79 5.29
C ILE A 102 -33.68 32.90 4.08
N THR A 103 -33.82 33.48 2.90
CA THR A 103 -33.74 32.77 1.61
C THR A 103 -32.41 32.95 0.91
N ASN A 104 -31.76 34.11 1.12
CA ASN A 104 -30.53 34.48 0.42
C ASN A 104 -29.50 35.11 1.37
N LYS A 105 -28.26 35.19 0.92
CA LYS A 105 -27.14 35.81 1.64
C LYS A 105 -27.39 37.28 2.01
N THR A 106 -28.02 38.05 1.13
CA THR A 106 -28.30 39.47 1.37
C THR A 106 -29.20 39.65 2.58
N GLU A 107 -30.27 38.86 2.68
CA GLU A 107 -31.18 38.82 3.83
C GLU A 107 -30.45 38.37 5.11
N CYS A 108 -29.56 37.37 5.01
CA CYS A 108 -28.73 36.94 6.14
C CYS A 108 -27.89 38.09 6.70
N LEU A 109 -27.23 38.85 5.83
CA LEU A 109 -26.38 39.97 6.24
C LEU A 109 -27.20 41.16 6.76
N GLN A 110 -28.38 41.42 6.17
CA GLN A 110 -29.31 42.47 6.64
C GLN A 110 -29.88 42.16 8.03
N ALA A 111 -30.12 40.87 8.33
CA ALA A 111 -30.54 40.41 9.65
C ALA A 111 -29.40 40.45 10.71
N GLY A 112 -28.19 40.88 10.33
CA GLY A 112 -27.03 40.91 11.22
C GLY A 112 -26.40 39.54 11.50
N TYR A 113 -26.72 38.53 10.69
CA TYR A 113 -26.18 37.17 10.81
C TYR A 113 -24.95 36.94 9.93
N ARG A 114 -24.27 35.82 10.15
CA ARG A 114 -23.02 35.48 9.44
C ARG A 114 -23.29 34.48 8.33
N TRP A 115 -22.84 34.81 7.11
CA TRP A 115 -22.85 33.88 5.98
C TRP A 115 -21.57 33.04 5.98
N VAL A 116 -21.67 31.78 6.39
CA VAL A 116 -20.51 30.93 6.68
C VAL A 116 -20.44 29.75 5.70
N ARG A 117 -19.21 29.46 5.25
CA ARG A 117 -18.91 28.31 4.40
C ARG A 117 -18.82 27.04 5.24
N ARG A 118 -19.33 25.92 4.74
CA ARG A 118 -19.08 24.61 5.34
C ARG A 118 -17.59 24.24 5.32
N LYS A 119 -17.14 23.56 6.38
CA LYS A 119 -15.74 23.13 6.53
C LYS A 119 -15.27 22.25 5.37
N TYR A 120 -16.13 21.32 4.95
CA TYR A 120 -15.94 20.48 3.77
C TYR A 120 -16.84 21.01 2.64
N ASN A 121 -16.25 21.37 1.51
CA ASN A 121 -16.91 22.00 0.38
C ASN A 121 -16.19 21.67 -0.94
N PHE A 122 -16.78 22.08 -2.06
CA PHE A 122 -16.28 21.81 -3.40
C PHE A 122 -15.96 23.10 -4.17
N ASP A 123 -15.43 24.13 -3.51
CA ASP A 123 -15.17 25.42 -4.17
C ASP A 123 -13.91 25.42 -5.06
N ASN A 124 -12.97 24.52 -4.76
CA ASN A 124 -11.77 24.27 -5.55
C ASN A 124 -11.38 22.79 -5.46
N LEU A 125 -10.51 22.33 -6.37
CA LEU A 125 -10.12 20.93 -6.46
C LEU A 125 -9.51 20.39 -5.16
N GLY A 126 -8.68 21.17 -4.46
CA GLY A 126 -8.07 20.74 -3.21
C GLY A 126 -9.09 20.50 -2.09
N GLN A 127 -10.02 21.43 -1.90
CA GLN A 127 -11.11 21.29 -0.92
C GLN A 127 -12.09 20.16 -1.31
N ALA A 128 -12.36 19.99 -2.61
CA ALA A 128 -13.14 18.88 -3.13
C ALA A 128 -12.48 17.54 -2.81
N LEU A 129 -11.17 17.39 -3.08
CA LEU A 129 -10.41 16.19 -2.76
C LEU A 129 -10.40 15.90 -1.25
N MET A 130 -10.30 16.93 -0.40
CA MET A 130 -10.39 16.76 1.04
C MET A 130 -11.79 16.28 1.47
N SER A 131 -12.84 16.84 0.88
CA SER A 131 -14.22 16.44 1.15
C SER A 131 -14.50 15.01 0.67
N LEU A 132 -14.00 14.63 -0.51
CA LEU A 132 -14.07 13.27 -1.06
C LEU A 132 -13.25 12.27 -0.21
N PHE A 133 -12.11 12.69 0.33
CA PHE A 133 -11.35 11.87 1.27
C PHE A 133 -12.16 11.58 2.53
N VAL A 134 -12.76 12.59 3.15
CA VAL A 134 -13.63 12.40 4.33
C VAL A 134 -14.84 11.52 4.00
N LEU A 135 -15.48 11.71 2.84
CA LEU A 135 -16.53 10.83 2.32
C LEU A 135 -16.04 9.38 2.21
N SER A 136 -14.84 9.14 1.68
CA SER A 136 -14.27 7.80 1.52
C SER A 136 -13.93 7.12 2.85
N CYS A 137 -13.52 7.90 3.85
CA CYS A 137 -13.29 7.41 5.21
C CYS A 137 -14.59 7.04 5.94
N LYS A 138 -15.76 7.41 5.39
CA LYS A 138 -17.09 7.20 5.97
C LYS A 138 -17.23 7.77 7.39
N ASP A 139 -16.46 8.82 7.70
CA ASP A 139 -16.60 9.58 8.93
C ASP A 139 -17.15 10.97 8.60
N GLY A 140 -18.23 11.38 9.26
CA GLY A 140 -18.91 12.66 8.96
C GLY A 140 -19.51 12.79 7.54
N TRP A 141 -19.48 11.72 6.74
CA TRP A 141 -19.88 11.70 5.32
C TRP A 141 -21.35 12.09 5.10
N VAL A 142 -22.22 11.69 6.04
CA VAL A 142 -23.67 11.96 6.00
C VAL A 142 -23.95 13.47 6.02
N SER A 143 -23.17 14.25 6.79
CA SER A 143 -23.33 15.71 6.84
C SER A 143 -22.99 16.36 5.51
N ILE A 144 -21.90 15.93 4.87
CA ILE A 144 -21.46 16.46 3.56
C ILE A 144 -22.49 16.12 2.48
N MET A 145 -23.03 14.91 2.53
CA MET A 145 -24.08 14.46 1.62
C MET A 145 -25.35 15.31 1.80
N TYR A 146 -25.84 15.52 3.02
CA TYR A 146 -27.02 16.36 3.26
C TYR A 146 -26.81 17.80 2.85
N ASP A 147 -25.65 18.39 3.15
CA ASP A 147 -25.30 19.73 2.68
C ASP A 147 -25.30 19.81 1.13
N GLY A 148 -24.98 18.72 0.42
CA GLY A 148 -25.07 18.62 -1.04
C GLY A 148 -26.48 18.41 -1.59
N LEU A 149 -27.35 17.67 -0.89
CA LEU A 149 -28.77 17.49 -1.27
C LEU A 149 -29.58 18.78 -1.05
N ASP A 150 -29.24 19.51 0.00
CA ASP A 150 -29.92 20.75 0.38
C ASP A 150 -29.39 21.97 -0.40
N ALA A 151 -28.36 21.77 -1.23
CA ALA A 151 -27.78 22.82 -2.06
C ALA A 151 -28.77 23.31 -3.13
N VAL A 152 -28.94 24.63 -3.21
CA VAL A 152 -29.84 25.29 -4.17
C VAL A 152 -29.03 25.99 -5.26
N GLY A 153 -28.37 27.09 -4.88
CA GLY A 153 -27.64 27.96 -5.79
C GLY A 153 -26.56 28.74 -5.05
N VAL A 154 -25.81 29.55 -5.82
CA VAL A 154 -24.80 30.44 -5.24
C VAL A 154 -25.51 31.56 -4.47
N ASP A 155 -25.04 31.86 -3.27
CA ASP A 155 -25.59 32.88 -2.36
C ASP A 155 -27.07 32.66 -1.94
N GLN A 156 -27.59 31.43 -2.11
CA GLN A 156 -28.93 31.01 -1.65
C GLN A 156 -28.83 30.11 -0.42
N GLN A 157 -29.78 30.23 0.50
CA GLN A 157 -29.85 29.40 1.70
C GLN A 157 -30.20 27.94 1.32
N PRO A 158 -29.55 26.93 1.90
CA PRO A 158 -29.88 25.54 1.64
C PRO A 158 -31.32 25.23 2.05
N ILE A 159 -32.04 24.52 1.18
CA ILE A 159 -33.42 24.10 1.38
C ILE A 159 -33.44 22.59 1.47
N ARG A 160 -34.07 22.06 2.53
CA ARG A 160 -34.12 20.61 2.77
C ARG A 160 -34.69 19.87 1.57
N ASN A 161 -33.93 18.89 1.07
CA ASN A 161 -34.32 18.03 -0.04
C ASN A 161 -34.67 18.79 -1.35
N ASN A 162 -33.97 19.89 -1.62
CA ASN A 162 -34.16 20.65 -2.86
C ASN A 162 -33.83 19.84 -4.11
N ASN A 163 -32.71 19.10 -4.10
CA ASN A 163 -32.31 18.28 -5.24
C ASN A 163 -31.90 16.86 -4.82
N PRO A 164 -32.86 15.92 -4.74
CA PRO A 164 -32.56 14.53 -4.35
C PRO A 164 -31.67 13.79 -5.36
N TRP A 165 -31.61 14.22 -6.63
CA TRP A 165 -30.77 13.57 -7.64
C TRP A 165 -29.27 13.69 -7.36
N MET A 166 -28.86 14.71 -6.60
CA MET A 166 -27.48 14.87 -6.15
C MET A 166 -27.02 13.72 -5.25
N LEU A 167 -27.94 12.95 -4.67
CA LEU A 167 -27.63 11.72 -3.94
C LEU A 167 -26.87 10.71 -4.81
N LEU A 168 -27.18 10.62 -6.10
CA LEU A 168 -26.52 9.69 -7.03
C LEU A 168 -25.02 9.98 -7.14
N PHE A 169 -24.60 11.24 -7.07
CA PHE A 169 -23.18 11.61 -7.05
C PHE A 169 -22.46 11.02 -5.84
N PHE A 170 -23.01 11.20 -4.62
CA PHE A 170 -22.38 10.71 -3.40
C PHE A 170 -22.40 9.19 -3.30
N ILE A 171 -23.53 8.56 -3.63
CA ILE A 171 -23.67 7.10 -3.55
C ILE A 171 -22.79 6.41 -4.60
N SER A 172 -22.76 6.90 -5.84
CA SER A 172 -21.89 6.33 -6.88
C SER A 172 -20.41 6.43 -6.51
N PHE A 173 -19.97 7.59 -5.97
CA PHE A 173 -18.62 7.76 -5.46
C PHE A 173 -18.30 6.74 -4.35
N LEU A 174 -19.17 6.61 -3.35
CA LEU A 174 -18.98 5.69 -2.23
C LEU A 174 -18.90 4.23 -2.67
N LEU A 175 -19.73 3.82 -3.64
CA LEU A 175 -19.68 2.46 -4.20
C LEU A 175 -18.38 2.20 -4.95
N ILE A 176 -17.96 3.12 -5.82
CA ILE A 176 -16.72 2.98 -6.59
C ILE A 176 -15.51 2.90 -5.67
N VAL A 177 -15.41 3.79 -4.68
CA VAL A 177 -14.28 3.78 -3.74
C VAL A 177 -14.31 2.55 -2.85
N SER A 178 -15.49 2.12 -2.38
CA SER A 178 -15.61 0.88 -1.60
C SER A 178 -15.16 -0.34 -2.40
N PHE A 179 -15.46 -0.38 -3.71
CA PHE A 179 -14.99 -1.43 -4.61
C PHE A 179 -13.45 -1.44 -4.74
N PHE A 180 -12.84 -0.26 -4.90
CA PHE A 180 -11.37 -0.17 -4.93
C PHE A 180 -10.71 -0.60 -3.62
N VAL A 181 -11.28 -0.23 -2.47
CA VAL A 181 -10.77 -0.65 -1.15
C VAL A 181 -10.85 -2.17 -1.00
N LEU A 182 -11.96 -2.78 -1.43
CA LEU A 182 -12.11 -4.24 -1.42
C LEU A 182 -11.09 -4.91 -2.35
N ASN A 183 -10.94 -4.42 -3.57
CA ASN A 183 -9.96 -4.96 -4.52
C ASN A 183 -8.52 -4.78 -4.06
N MET A 184 -8.22 -3.68 -3.36
CA MET A 184 -6.93 -3.46 -2.72
C MET A 184 -6.65 -4.52 -1.66
N PHE A 185 -7.65 -4.80 -0.80
CA PHE A 185 -7.53 -5.83 0.23
C PHE A 185 -7.31 -7.22 -0.38
N VAL A 186 -8.13 -7.60 -1.36
CA VAL A 186 -7.99 -8.87 -2.09
C VAL A 186 -6.62 -8.95 -2.76
N GLY A 187 -6.16 -7.87 -3.39
CA GLY A 187 -4.83 -7.79 -4.02
C GLY A 187 -3.70 -8.08 -3.04
N VAL A 188 -3.74 -7.52 -1.83
CA VAL A 188 -2.73 -7.79 -0.78
C VAL A 188 -2.76 -9.24 -0.33
N VAL A 189 -3.96 -9.80 -0.11
CA VAL A 189 -4.11 -11.20 0.31
C VAL A 189 -3.57 -12.15 -0.76
N VAL A 190 -3.91 -11.90 -2.03
CA VAL A 190 -3.46 -12.70 -3.18
C VAL A 190 -1.96 -12.59 -3.38
N GLU A 191 -1.38 -11.39 -3.29
CA GLU A 191 0.06 -11.17 -3.38
C GLU A 191 0.81 -11.93 -2.27
N ASN A 192 0.33 -11.85 -1.02
CA ASN A 192 0.91 -12.58 0.11
C ASN A 192 0.80 -14.11 -0.08
N PHE A 193 -0.33 -14.58 -0.61
CA PHE A 193 -0.53 -15.98 -0.93
C PHE A 193 0.44 -16.47 -2.02
N HIS A 194 0.60 -15.70 -3.10
CA HIS A 194 1.57 -16.01 -4.16
C HIS A 194 3.01 -16.02 -3.65
N LYS A 195 3.40 -15.08 -2.78
CA LYS A 195 4.73 -15.08 -2.15
C LYS A 195 4.97 -16.32 -1.30
N CYS A 196 4.00 -16.72 -0.47
CA CYS A 196 4.11 -17.93 0.36
C CYS A 196 4.26 -19.18 -0.51
N ARG A 197 3.44 -19.29 -1.57
CA ARG A 197 3.53 -20.37 -2.57
C ARG A 197 4.89 -20.44 -3.25
N GLN A 198 5.42 -19.31 -3.70
CA GLN A 198 6.75 -19.24 -4.33
C GLN A 198 7.87 -19.64 -3.37
N GLN A 199 7.83 -19.16 -2.12
CA GLN A 199 8.81 -19.53 -1.10
C GLN A 199 8.79 -21.04 -0.81
N GLN A 200 7.59 -21.64 -0.71
CA GLN A 200 7.46 -23.09 -0.53
C GLN A 200 8.02 -23.87 -1.73
N GLU A 201 7.71 -23.43 -2.96
CA GLU A 201 8.22 -24.08 -4.18
C GLU A 201 9.75 -23.98 -4.29
N GLU A 202 10.33 -22.83 -3.94
CA GLU A 202 11.79 -22.62 -3.89
C GLU A 202 12.46 -23.47 -2.80
N GLU A 203 11.87 -23.54 -1.61
CA GLU A 203 12.39 -24.35 -0.51
C GLU A 203 12.34 -25.86 -0.85
N GLU A 204 11.23 -26.32 -1.43
CA GLU A 204 11.12 -27.68 -1.94
C GLU A 204 12.15 -27.99 -3.04
N ALA A 205 12.37 -27.05 -3.98
CA ALA A 205 13.35 -27.21 -5.03
C ALA A 205 14.77 -27.32 -4.46
N ARG A 206 15.14 -26.46 -3.50
CA ARG A 206 16.44 -26.52 -2.79
C ARG A 206 16.63 -27.86 -2.07
N LEU A 207 15.61 -28.32 -1.34
CA LEU A 207 15.65 -29.62 -0.66
C LEU A 207 15.82 -30.79 -1.65
N ARG A 208 15.19 -30.72 -2.83
CA ARG A 208 15.35 -31.74 -3.89
C ARG A 208 16.77 -31.70 -4.48
N GLU A 209 17.33 -30.52 -4.70
CA GLU A 209 18.70 -30.36 -5.21
C GLU A 209 19.75 -30.85 -4.21
N GLU A 210 19.62 -30.51 -2.92
CA GLU A 210 20.50 -31.03 -1.87
C GLU A 210 20.44 -32.55 -1.78
N LYS A 211 19.23 -33.14 -1.83
CA LYS A 211 19.07 -34.61 -1.87
C LYS A 211 19.74 -35.20 -3.10
N ARG A 212 19.66 -34.55 -4.26
CA ARG A 212 20.32 -34.98 -5.50
C ARG A 212 21.84 -34.92 -5.39
N GLN A 213 22.38 -33.82 -4.86
CA GLN A 213 23.81 -33.65 -4.63
C GLN A 213 24.36 -34.70 -3.64
N LYS A 214 23.69 -34.90 -2.50
CA LYS A 214 24.08 -35.95 -1.53
C LYS A 214 24.08 -37.35 -2.15
N ARG A 215 23.11 -37.67 -3.02
CA ARG A 215 23.08 -38.95 -3.75
C ARG A 215 24.24 -39.08 -4.74
N LEU A 216 24.55 -38.02 -5.49
CA LEU A 216 25.68 -37.98 -6.43
C LEU A 216 27.03 -38.12 -5.70
N GLU A 217 27.21 -37.40 -4.59
CA GLU A 217 28.42 -37.48 -3.78
C GLU A 217 28.60 -38.88 -3.18
N LYS A 218 27.52 -39.49 -2.66
CA LYS A 218 27.55 -40.87 -2.17
C LYS A 218 27.92 -41.87 -3.27
N ARG A 219 27.41 -41.70 -4.50
CA ARG A 219 27.81 -42.50 -5.66
C ARG A 219 29.29 -42.31 -6.01
N ARG A 220 29.78 -41.05 -6.00
CA ARG A 220 31.18 -40.72 -6.29
C ARG A 220 32.14 -41.35 -5.27
N ARG A 221 31.82 -41.28 -3.97
CA ARG A 221 32.60 -41.93 -2.90
C ARG A 221 32.69 -43.45 -3.11
N ARG A 222 31.55 -44.11 -3.38
CA ARG A 222 31.49 -45.55 -3.66
C ARG A 222 32.26 -45.96 -4.92
N ALA A 223 32.30 -45.12 -5.95
CA ALA A 223 33.06 -45.39 -7.17
C ALA A 223 34.59 -45.24 -6.96
N LEU A 224 35.01 -44.44 -5.98
CA LEU A 224 36.42 -44.27 -5.63
C LEU A 224 36.93 -45.38 -4.70
N GLU A 225 36.05 -46.04 -3.93
CA GLU A 225 36.40 -47.20 -3.11
C GLU A 225 36.85 -48.36 -4.00
N LYS A 226 38.04 -48.91 -3.72
CA LYS A 226 38.50 -50.13 -4.39
C LYS A 226 37.53 -51.26 -4.05
N PRO A 227 37.07 -52.05 -5.05
CA PRO A 227 36.25 -53.22 -4.77
C PRO A 227 37.01 -54.18 -3.84
N TYR A 228 36.33 -54.77 -2.86
CA TYR A 228 36.94 -55.63 -1.83
C TYR A 228 37.75 -56.82 -2.42
N TYR A 229 37.34 -57.33 -3.58
CA TYR A 229 38.01 -58.42 -4.28
C TYR A 229 39.23 -57.97 -5.11
N ALA A 230 39.60 -56.69 -5.09
CA ALA A 230 40.74 -56.15 -5.85
C ALA A 230 42.08 -56.79 -5.40
N ASP A 231 42.18 -57.16 -4.12
CA ASP A 231 43.40 -57.74 -3.54
C ASP A 231 43.41 -59.29 -3.55
N TYR A 232 42.50 -59.93 -4.30
CA TYR A 232 42.42 -61.39 -4.37
C TYR A 232 43.53 -62.01 -5.22
N SER A 233 43.99 -63.20 -4.81
CA SER A 233 44.89 -64.05 -5.62
C SER A 233 44.19 -64.51 -6.91
N PRO A 234 44.94 -64.83 -7.99
CA PRO A 234 44.35 -65.06 -9.32
C PRO A 234 43.31 -66.19 -9.38
N LEU A 235 43.53 -67.28 -8.64
CA LEU A 235 42.58 -68.39 -8.49
C LEU A 235 41.29 -67.94 -7.78
N ARG A 236 41.44 -67.25 -6.64
CA ARG A 236 40.30 -66.76 -5.84
C ARG A 236 39.49 -65.72 -6.61
N ARG A 237 40.14 -64.90 -7.42
CA ARG A 237 39.50 -63.91 -8.30
C ARG A 237 38.67 -64.56 -9.40
N SER A 238 39.17 -65.64 -10.02
CA SER A 238 38.44 -66.38 -11.07
C SER A 238 37.15 -67.01 -10.55
N ILE A 239 37.21 -67.67 -9.38
CA ILE A 239 36.03 -68.25 -8.72
C ILE A 239 35.02 -67.15 -8.39
N HIS A 240 35.48 -66.02 -7.87
CA HIS A 240 34.62 -64.89 -7.57
C HIS A 240 33.89 -64.36 -8.82
N THR A 241 34.58 -64.17 -9.95
CA THR A 241 33.94 -63.75 -11.21
C THR A 241 32.93 -64.76 -11.74
N LEU A 242 33.17 -66.06 -11.54
CA LEU A 242 32.21 -67.09 -11.92
C LEU A 242 30.94 -67.03 -11.05
N CYS A 243 31.10 -66.94 -9.72
CA CYS A 243 29.99 -66.86 -8.77
C CYS A 243 29.18 -65.56 -8.87
N THR A 244 29.79 -64.46 -9.34
CA THR A 244 29.11 -63.17 -9.52
C THR A 244 28.62 -62.93 -10.95
N SER A 245 28.67 -63.95 -11.80
CA SER A 245 28.19 -63.88 -13.18
C SER A 245 26.66 -63.94 -13.24
N ASN A 246 26.05 -63.05 -14.01
CA ASN A 246 24.61 -63.06 -14.27
C ASN A 246 24.11 -64.41 -14.84
N TYR A 247 24.96 -65.15 -15.55
CA TYR A 247 24.59 -66.47 -16.10
C TYR A 247 24.41 -67.52 -15.01
N LEU A 248 25.21 -67.46 -13.94
CA LEU A 248 25.14 -68.39 -12.83
C LEU A 248 23.94 -68.06 -11.94
N ASP A 249 23.64 -66.77 -11.73
CA ASP A 249 22.41 -66.34 -11.06
C ASP A 249 21.15 -66.76 -11.82
N LEU A 250 21.15 -66.60 -13.16
CA LEU A 250 20.04 -67.04 -14.01
C LEU A 250 19.88 -68.56 -13.94
N PHE A 251 20.98 -69.30 -13.94
CA PHE A 251 21.00 -70.76 -13.82
C PHE A 251 20.45 -71.24 -12.47
N ILE A 252 20.87 -70.62 -11.36
CA ILE A 252 20.33 -70.92 -10.02
C ILE A 252 18.83 -70.59 -9.98
N THR A 253 18.41 -69.46 -10.55
CA THR A 253 17.00 -69.06 -10.59
C THR A 253 16.16 -70.08 -11.35
N ILE A 254 16.64 -70.58 -12.50
CA ILE A 254 15.98 -71.62 -13.31
C ILE A 254 15.93 -72.99 -12.60
N ILE A 255 16.85 -73.25 -11.66
CA ILE A 255 16.85 -74.49 -10.88
C ILE A 255 15.89 -74.41 -9.68
N ILE A 256 15.72 -73.21 -9.10
CA ILE A 256 14.85 -73.00 -7.93
C ILE A 256 13.37 -72.88 -8.35
N PHE A 257 13.09 -72.34 -9.54
CA PHE A 257 11.75 -72.15 -10.11
C PHE A 257 11.41 -73.20 -11.16
#